data_AF-A0A3M8FQX8-F1
#
_entry.id   AF-A0A3M8FQX8-F1
#
_cell.length_a   1.000
_cell.length_b   1.000
_cell.length_c   1.000
_cell.angle_alpha   90.00
_cell.angle_beta   90.00
_cell.angle_gamma   90.00
#
_symmetry.space_group_name_H-M   'P 1'
#
loop_
_entity.id
_entity.type
_entity.pdbx_description
1 polymer ?
#
loop_
_entity_poly.entity_id
_entity_poly.type
_entity_poly.pdbx_seq_one_letter_code
_entity_poly.pdbx_strand_id
1 'polypeptide(L)'
;MSQNNQQLLEYLAEHDAPCPACYRNLRGCMAAVCPACAKALEINEVIWIHGAFQEQNRMPRPMVGSPEATNLERFLDVYEAGCPNCGYPLRKLKDNSCPECGRPLYVSELVEPPTSSGNDVHVQVVTILSVVVASFAALIEFLELLASPGATAGSLFLGLNAALSVALACFLYLYAQRLMIQDLRWVLLFNPVVVAGVLYMVYELLSRLIK
;
A
#
# COMPACT_ATOMS: atom_id res chain seq x y z
N MET A 1 -45.06 -21.83 11.18
CA MET A 1 -44.26 -20.58 11.20
C MET A 1 -45.11 -19.48 11.78
N SER A 2 -44.57 -18.65 12.68
CA SER A 2 -45.28 -17.45 13.15
C SER A 2 -45.41 -16.44 12.01
N GLN A 3 -46.47 -15.64 12.01
CA GLN A 3 -46.67 -14.55 11.04
C GLN A 3 -45.45 -13.61 10.96
N ASN A 4 -44.82 -13.33 12.12
CA ASN A 4 -43.60 -12.51 12.20
C ASN A 4 -42.42 -13.13 11.44
N ASN A 5 -42.26 -14.46 11.45
CA ASN A 5 -41.16 -15.11 10.72
C ASN A 5 -41.36 -14.98 9.21
N GLN A 6 -42.61 -15.02 8.72
CA GLN A 6 -42.87 -14.84 7.30
C GLN A 6 -42.57 -13.41 6.85
N GLN A 7 -43.03 -12.41 7.59
CA GLN A 7 -42.73 -11.00 7.30
C GLN A 7 -41.23 -10.71 7.32
N LEU A 8 -40.49 -11.32 8.26
CA LEU A 8 -39.03 -11.18 8.32
C LEU A 8 -38.38 -11.70 7.03
N LEU A 9 -38.79 -12.87 6.56
CA LEU A 9 -38.19 -13.47 5.36
C LEU A 9 -38.53 -12.68 4.09
N GLU A 10 -39.76 -12.19 3.96
CA GLU A 10 -40.16 -11.27 2.88
C GLU A 10 -39.29 -10.00 2.91
N TYR A 11 -39.08 -9.41 4.09
CA TYR A 11 -38.22 -8.24 4.25
C TYR A 11 -36.76 -8.50 3.83
N LEU A 12 -36.18 -9.61 4.31
CA LEU A 12 -34.81 -10.01 4.00
C LEU A 12 -34.61 -10.42 2.54
N ALA A 13 -35.66 -10.78 1.80
CA ALA A 13 -35.56 -11.04 0.37
C ALA A 13 -35.29 -9.75 -0.42
N GLU A 14 -35.84 -8.63 0.04
CA GLU A 14 -35.82 -7.34 -0.68
C GLU A 14 -34.73 -6.38 -0.16
N HIS A 15 -34.30 -6.50 1.10
CA HIS A 15 -33.43 -5.51 1.75
C HIS A 15 -32.08 -6.07 2.19
N ASP A 16 -31.04 -5.25 2.05
CA ASP A 16 -29.69 -5.49 2.58
C ASP A 16 -29.61 -5.13 4.07
N ALA A 17 -30.29 -5.92 4.91
CA ALA A 17 -30.34 -5.67 6.35
C ALA A 17 -29.14 -6.32 7.09
N PRO A 18 -28.41 -5.58 7.94
CA PRO A 18 -27.32 -6.17 8.71
C PRO A 18 -27.83 -6.97 9.92
N CYS A 19 -27.12 -8.02 10.29
CA CYS A 19 -27.40 -8.79 11.49
C CYS A 19 -27.18 -7.94 12.77
N PRO A 20 -28.11 -7.96 13.74
CA PRO A 20 -27.98 -7.21 14.99
C PRO A 20 -26.81 -7.60 15.89
N ALA A 21 -26.19 -8.77 15.70
CA ALA A 21 -25.05 -9.21 16.50
C ALA A 21 -23.72 -9.13 15.76
N CYS A 22 -23.67 -9.56 14.49
CA CYS A 22 -22.41 -9.68 13.74
C CYS A 22 -22.31 -8.74 12.53
N TYR A 23 -23.32 -7.90 12.27
CA TYR A 23 -23.38 -6.95 11.16
C TYR A 23 -23.26 -7.55 9.74
N ARG A 24 -23.26 -8.89 9.60
CA ARG A 24 -23.31 -9.55 8.30
C ARG A 24 -24.63 -9.21 7.59
N ASN A 25 -24.55 -8.91 6.29
CA ASN A 25 -25.74 -8.72 5.45
C ASN A 25 -26.59 -10.01 5.42
N LEU A 26 -27.88 -9.86 5.73
CA LEU A 26 -28.87 -10.93 5.82
C LEU A 26 -29.73 -11.08 4.56
N ARG A 27 -29.42 -10.36 3.48
CA ARG A 27 -30.17 -10.46 2.23
C ARG A 27 -30.23 -11.89 1.72
N GLY A 28 -31.45 -12.35 1.41
CA GLY A 28 -31.70 -13.70 0.93
C GLY A 28 -31.61 -14.80 1.99
N CYS A 29 -31.50 -14.45 3.28
CA CYS A 29 -31.54 -15.44 4.36
C CYS A 29 -32.91 -16.14 4.40
N MET A 30 -32.93 -17.46 4.30
CA MET A 30 -34.17 -18.27 4.29
C MET A 30 -34.63 -18.74 5.68
N ALA A 31 -33.92 -18.35 6.73
CA ALA A 31 -34.23 -18.70 8.11
C ALA A 31 -34.29 -17.46 9.01
N ALA A 32 -35.11 -17.53 10.06
CA ALA A 32 -35.17 -16.50 11.11
C ALA A 32 -33.98 -16.59 12.10
N VAL A 33 -32.81 -17.00 11.59
CA VAL A 33 -31.57 -17.16 12.35
C VAL A 33 -30.42 -16.75 11.46
N CYS A 34 -29.48 -15.96 11.98
CA CYS A 34 -28.30 -15.54 11.24
C CYS A 34 -27.39 -16.75 10.94
N PRO A 35 -27.00 -16.99 9.67
CA PRO A 35 -26.14 -18.12 9.31
C PRO A 35 -24.69 -17.98 9.81
N ALA A 36 -24.27 -16.80 10.24
CA ALA A 36 -22.90 -16.55 10.73
C ALA A 36 -22.76 -16.73 12.24
N CYS A 37 -23.68 -16.14 13.02
CA CYS A 37 -23.57 -16.11 14.48
C CYS A 37 -24.68 -16.87 15.20
N ALA A 38 -25.58 -17.54 14.46
CA ALA A 38 -26.72 -18.27 15.00
C ALA A 38 -27.70 -17.45 15.87
N LYS A 39 -27.62 -16.11 15.85
CA LYS A 39 -28.58 -15.24 16.54
C LYS A 39 -29.96 -15.39 15.90
N ALA A 40 -30.97 -15.68 16.72
CA ALA A 40 -32.37 -15.61 16.33
C ALA A 40 -32.73 -14.17 15.95
N LEU A 41 -33.44 -14.01 14.83
CA LEU A 41 -33.73 -12.71 14.23
C LEU A 41 -35.19 -12.33 14.50
N GLU A 42 -35.39 -11.07 14.91
CA GLU A 42 -36.71 -10.47 15.05
C GLU A 42 -36.87 -9.32 14.05
N ILE A 43 -38.01 -9.25 13.36
CA ILE A 43 -38.25 -8.24 12.32
C ILE A 43 -38.09 -6.81 12.84
N ASN A 44 -38.59 -6.51 14.04
CA ASN A 44 -38.50 -5.18 14.62
C ASN A 44 -37.05 -4.78 14.92
N GLU A 45 -36.24 -5.73 15.41
CA GLU A 45 -34.81 -5.49 15.69
C GLU A 45 -34.04 -5.25 14.37
N VAL A 46 -34.30 -6.06 13.35
CA VAL A 46 -33.66 -5.95 12.04
C VAL A 46 -34.03 -4.64 11.34
N ILE A 47 -35.31 -4.26 11.32
CA ILE A 47 -35.78 -3.00 10.72
C ILE A 47 -35.17 -1.79 11.43
N TRP A 48 -35.14 -1.80 12.77
CA TRP A 48 -34.60 -0.68 13.54
C TRP A 48 -33.10 -0.48 13.25
N ILE A 49 -32.31 -1.54 13.23
CA ILE A 49 -30.87 -1.45 12.90
C ILE A 49 -30.66 -1.07 11.44
N HIS A 50 -31.44 -1.61 10.51
CA HIS A 50 -31.33 -1.22 9.11
C HIS A 50 -31.63 0.29 8.94
N GLY A 51 -32.66 0.83 9.62
CA GLY A 51 -32.94 2.26 9.65
C GLY A 51 -31.80 3.10 10.26
N ALA A 52 -31.29 2.70 11.42
CA ALA A 52 -30.17 3.37 12.08
C ALA A 52 -28.89 3.35 11.24
N PHE A 53 -28.62 2.22 10.57
CA PHE A 53 -27.47 2.06 9.67
C PHE A 53 -27.64 2.91 8.40
N GLN A 54 -28.85 3.03 7.86
CA GLN A 54 -29.12 3.95 6.75
C GLN A 54 -28.97 5.41 7.17
N GLU A 55 -29.32 5.78 8.39
CA GLU A 55 -29.20 7.15 8.87
C GLU A 55 -27.74 7.53 9.18
N GLN A 56 -26.96 6.61 9.76
CA GLN A 56 -25.52 6.80 9.96
C GLN A 56 -24.72 6.76 8.65
N ASN A 57 -25.12 5.95 7.67
CA ASN A 57 -24.51 5.91 6.34
C ASN A 57 -25.12 6.90 5.35
N ARG A 58 -26.14 7.67 5.73
CA ARG A 58 -26.41 8.97 5.12
C ARG A 58 -25.31 9.92 5.56
N MET A 59 -24.10 9.68 5.06
CA MET A 59 -23.21 10.80 4.83
C MET A 59 -24.01 11.82 4.04
N PRO A 60 -24.00 13.11 4.43
CA PRO A 60 -24.69 14.14 3.66
C PRO A 60 -24.26 13.95 2.22
N ARG A 61 -25.21 13.74 1.30
CA ARG A 61 -24.86 13.66 -0.13
C ARG A 61 -24.02 14.89 -0.39
N PRO A 62 -22.76 14.73 -0.84
CA PRO A 62 -21.95 15.89 -1.17
C PRO A 62 -22.79 16.69 -2.14
N MET A 63 -23.16 17.90 -1.75
CA MET A 63 -23.99 18.74 -2.59
C MET A 63 -23.28 18.82 -3.94
N VAL A 64 -24.03 18.57 -5.01
CA VAL A 64 -23.54 18.77 -6.38
C VAL A 64 -23.09 20.24 -6.46
N GLY A 65 -21.78 20.48 -6.53
CA GLY A 65 -21.17 21.81 -6.41
C GLY A 65 -20.34 22.07 -5.15
N SER A 66 -20.19 21.11 -4.24
CA SER A 66 -19.22 21.21 -3.14
C SER A 66 -17.77 21.18 -3.67
N PRO A 67 -16.81 21.86 -3.01
CA PRO A 67 -15.41 21.88 -3.44
C PRO A 67 -14.79 20.48 -3.60
N GLU A 68 -15.31 19.51 -2.85
CA GLU A 68 -14.87 18.11 -2.88
C GLU A 68 -15.26 17.39 -4.18
N ALA A 69 -16.45 17.64 -4.72
CA ALA A 69 -16.88 17.08 -6.01
C ALA A 69 -15.96 17.55 -7.15
N THR A 70 -15.65 18.85 -7.16
CA THR A 70 -14.74 19.46 -8.14
C THR A 70 -13.31 18.92 -8.01
N ASN A 71 -12.86 18.61 -6.78
CA ASN A 71 -11.55 18.00 -6.55
C ASN A 71 -11.48 16.55 -7.06
N LEU A 72 -12.58 15.78 -6.93
CA LEU A 72 -12.63 14.41 -7.42
C LEU A 72 -12.58 14.33 -8.95
N GLU A 73 -13.39 15.14 -9.64
CA GLU A 73 -13.36 15.22 -11.11
C GLU A 73 -11.96 15.60 -11.61
N ARG A 74 -11.35 16.64 -11.02
CA ARG A 74 -9.99 17.07 -11.38
C ARG A 74 -8.94 15.98 -11.09
N PHE A 75 -9.10 15.22 -10.02
CA PHE A 75 -8.19 14.11 -9.70
C PHE A 75 -8.30 13.00 -10.74
N LEU A 76 -9.52 12.59 -11.10
CA LEU A 76 -9.79 11.50 -12.05
C LEU A 76 -9.49 11.86 -13.52
N ASP A 77 -9.33 13.15 -13.82
CA ASP A 77 -8.83 13.62 -15.11
C ASP A 77 -7.32 13.38 -15.28
N VAL A 78 -6.56 13.42 -14.19
CA VAL A 78 -5.10 13.27 -14.19
C VAL A 78 -4.69 11.83 -13.86
N TYR A 79 -5.37 11.19 -12.91
CA TYR A 79 -4.99 9.88 -12.37
C TYR A 79 -5.99 8.80 -12.76
N GLU A 80 -5.48 7.64 -13.18
CA GLU A 80 -6.29 6.44 -13.38
C GLU A 80 -6.44 5.71 -12.04
N ALA A 81 -7.63 5.77 -11.46
CA ALA A 81 -7.98 5.04 -10.24
C ALA A 81 -9.11 4.03 -10.49
N GLY A 82 -9.04 2.88 -9.83
CA GLY A 82 -10.12 1.90 -9.79
C GLY A 82 -11.01 2.12 -8.56
N CYS A 83 -12.27 1.73 -8.64
CA CYS A 83 -13.15 1.70 -7.47
C CYS A 83 -12.58 0.74 -6.42
N PRO A 84 -12.42 1.14 -5.15
CA PRO A 84 -11.87 0.26 -4.10
C PRO A 84 -12.79 -0.93 -3.77
N ASN A 85 -14.06 -0.89 -4.19
CA ASN A 85 -15.01 -1.96 -3.94
C ASN A 85 -15.07 -2.99 -5.09
N CYS A 86 -15.24 -2.53 -6.33
CA CYS A 86 -15.46 -3.41 -7.48
C CYS A 86 -14.33 -3.39 -8.53
N GLY A 87 -13.32 -2.52 -8.37
CA GLY A 87 -12.23 -2.38 -9.33
C GLY A 87 -12.58 -1.65 -10.63
N TYR A 88 -13.83 -1.17 -10.81
CA TYR A 88 -14.23 -0.46 -12.02
C TYR A 88 -13.37 0.79 -12.27
N PRO A 89 -12.85 1.01 -13.49
CA PRO A 89 -12.01 2.18 -13.79
C PRO A 89 -12.82 3.47 -13.73
N LEU A 90 -12.40 4.41 -12.88
CA LEU A 90 -13.13 5.64 -12.57
C LEU A 90 -12.74 6.83 -13.48
N ARG A 91 -12.14 6.56 -14.64
CA ARG A 91 -11.61 7.62 -15.51
C ARG A 91 -12.75 8.48 -16.08
N LYS A 92 -12.63 9.81 -16.00
CA LYS A 92 -13.62 10.80 -16.48
C LYS A 92 -15.01 10.67 -15.85
N LEU A 93 -15.07 10.15 -14.62
CA LEU A 93 -16.33 10.06 -13.89
C LEU A 93 -16.75 11.47 -13.42
N LYS A 94 -17.97 11.88 -13.76
CA LYS A 94 -18.54 13.17 -13.34
C LYS A 94 -19.27 13.09 -11.99
N ASP A 95 -19.74 11.89 -11.66
CA ASP A 95 -20.50 11.64 -10.43
C ASP A 95 -19.59 11.15 -9.32
N ASN A 96 -19.90 11.52 -8.09
CA ASN A 96 -19.14 11.14 -6.89
C ASN A 96 -19.47 9.72 -6.43
N SER A 97 -19.93 8.85 -7.33
CA SER A 97 -20.43 7.51 -7.00
C SER A 97 -20.08 6.53 -8.10
N CYS A 98 -19.64 5.34 -7.73
CA CYS A 98 -19.29 4.32 -8.71
C CYS A 98 -20.54 3.88 -9.50
N PRO A 99 -20.50 3.84 -10.85
CA PRO A 99 -21.65 3.47 -11.67
C PRO A 99 -22.03 1.99 -11.54
N GLU A 100 -21.07 1.12 -11.19
CA GLU A 100 -21.29 -0.32 -11.05
C GLU A 100 -21.83 -0.71 -9.68
N CYS A 101 -21.28 -0.16 -8.60
CA CYS A 101 -21.64 -0.58 -7.23
C CYS A 101 -22.41 0.47 -6.43
N GLY A 102 -22.59 1.69 -6.95
CA GLY A 102 -23.28 2.79 -6.29
C GLY A 102 -22.55 3.38 -5.08
N ARG A 103 -21.35 2.87 -4.73
CA ARG A 103 -20.57 3.35 -3.58
C ARG A 103 -20.13 4.80 -3.79
N PRO A 104 -20.31 5.71 -2.81
CA PRO A 104 -19.76 7.05 -2.87
C PRO A 104 -18.23 7.02 -2.89
N LEU A 105 -17.63 7.95 -3.63
CA LEU A 105 -16.19 8.02 -3.84
C LEU A 105 -15.62 9.28 -3.19
N TYR A 106 -14.53 9.10 -2.45
CA TYR A 106 -13.79 10.20 -1.82
C TYR A 106 -12.36 10.21 -2.33
N VAL A 107 -11.83 11.40 -2.61
CA VAL A 107 -10.44 11.55 -3.07
C VAL A 107 -9.47 10.93 -2.07
N SER A 108 -9.71 11.06 -0.77
CA SER A 108 -8.87 10.45 0.28
C SER A 108 -8.78 8.93 0.21
N GLU A 109 -9.82 8.24 -0.28
CA GLU A 109 -9.81 6.78 -0.45
C GLU A 109 -9.14 6.35 -1.77
N LEU A 110 -9.17 7.22 -2.78
CA LEU A 110 -8.57 6.97 -4.10
C LEU A 110 -7.09 7.36 -4.16
N VAL A 111 -6.64 8.20 -3.22
CA VAL A 111 -5.25 8.63 -3.03
C VAL A 111 -4.46 7.60 -2.24
N GLU A 112 -5.03 6.44 -1.90
CA GLU A 112 -4.18 5.32 -1.48
C GLU A 112 -3.14 5.10 -2.59
N PRO A 113 -1.85 5.38 -2.33
CA PRO A 113 -0.83 5.15 -3.34
C PRO A 113 -0.97 3.69 -3.71
N PRO A 114 -1.06 3.34 -5.01
CA PRO A 114 -1.27 1.97 -5.43
C PRO A 114 -0.30 1.12 -4.63
N THR A 115 -0.82 0.35 -3.68
CA THR A 115 -0.01 -0.50 -2.82
C THR A 115 0.60 -1.48 -3.79
N SER A 116 1.86 -1.20 -4.13
CA SER A 116 2.43 -1.65 -5.38
C SER A 116 2.46 -3.18 -5.36
N SER A 117 1.56 -3.78 -6.13
CA SER A 117 1.25 -5.22 -6.09
C SER A 117 2.34 -6.08 -6.73
N GLY A 118 3.60 -5.66 -6.66
CA GLY A 118 4.76 -6.44 -7.11
C GLY A 118 6.08 -5.67 -7.01
N ASN A 119 6.08 -4.35 -7.17
CA ASN A 119 7.32 -3.57 -7.18
C ASN A 119 7.91 -3.34 -5.78
N ASP A 120 7.10 -3.31 -4.72
CA ASP A 120 7.60 -3.13 -3.35
C ASP A 120 8.57 -4.24 -2.94
N VAL A 121 8.23 -5.49 -3.30
CA VAL A 121 9.06 -6.66 -2.98
C VAL A 121 10.43 -6.55 -3.66
N HIS A 122 10.47 -6.09 -4.91
CA HIS A 122 11.74 -5.91 -5.62
C HIS A 122 12.61 -4.81 -5.00
N VAL A 123 12.02 -3.68 -4.59
CA VAL A 123 12.75 -2.59 -3.92
C VAL A 123 13.28 -3.06 -2.57
N GLN A 124 12.48 -3.79 -1.79
CA GLN A 124 12.90 -4.34 -0.50
C GLN A 124 14.03 -5.36 -0.67
N VAL A 125 13.92 -6.29 -1.63
CA VAL A 125 14.96 -7.30 -1.90
C VAL A 125 16.27 -6.65 -2.32
N VAL A 126 16.24 -5.67 -3.25
CA VAL A 126 17.44 -4.95 -3.70
C VAL A 126 18.09 -4.19 -2.55
N THR A 127 17.28 -3.56 -1.69
CA THR A 127 17.79 -2.85 -0.52
C THR A 127 18.46 -3.81 0.46
N ILE A 128 17.79 -4.90 0.82
CA ILE A 128 18.32 -5.91 1.76
C ILE A 128 19.63 -6.48 1.22
N LEU A 129 19.66 -6.87 -0.06
CA LEU A 129 20.86 -7.42 -0.69
C LEU A 129 22.02 -6.41 -0.66
N SER A 130 21.75 -5.13 -0.93
CA SER A 130 22.75 -4.06 -0.90
C SER A 130 23.32 -3.87 0.51
N VAL A 131 22.47 -3.89 1.54
CA VAL A 131 22.90 -3.79 2.95
C VAL A 131 23.76 -5.00 3.34
N VAL A 132 23.33 -6.21 2.99
CA VAL A 132 24.09 -7.45 3.30
C VAL A 132 25.49 -7.42 2.67
N VAL A 133 25.60 -7.05 1.40
CA VAL A 133 26.89 -6.95 0.70
C VAL A 133 27.78 -5.89 1.35
N ALA A 134 27.24 -4.70 1.65
CA ALA A 134 27.99 -3.63 2.30
C ALA A 134 28.47 -4.04 3.71
N SER A 135 27.62 -4.71 4.50
CA SER A 135 27.99 -5.22 5.82
C SER A 135 29.07 -6.30 5.74
N PHE A 136 29.02 -7.19 4.75
CA PHE A 136 30.01 -8.24 4.59
C PHE A 136 31.38 -7.69 4.19
N ALA A 137 31.42 -6.70 3.29
CA ALA A 137 32.65 -6.00 2.92
C ALA A 137 33.29 -5.30 4.15
N ALA A 138 32.48 -4.56 4.91
CA ALA A 138 32.95 -3.90 6.14
C ALA A 138 33.49 -4.91 7.19
N LEU A 139 32.86 -6.09 7.30
CA LEU A 139 33.33 -7.15 8.20
C LEU A 139 34.69 -7.70 7.79
N ILE A 140 34.91 -7.98 6.51
CA ILE A 140 36.21 -8.49 6.01
C ILE A 140 37.32 -7.49 6.34
N GLU A 141 37.12 -6.22 6.05
CA GLU A 141 38.11 -5.17 6.36
C GLU A 141 38.37 -5.04 7.85
N PHE A 142 37.32 -5.14 8.67
CA PHE A 142 37.47 -5.12 10.12
C PHE A 142 38.30 -6.31 10.63
N LEU A 143 38.12 -7.50 10.05
CA LEU A 143 38.90 -8.68 10.39
C LEU A 143 40.38 -8.53 9.98
N GLU A 144 40.66 -7.94 8.82
CA GLU A 144 42.04 -7.64 8.39
C GLU A 144 42.72 -6.63 9.33
N LEU A 145 41.97 -5.61 9.76
CA LEU A 145 42.45 -4.62 10.74
C LEU A 145 42.85 -5.30 12.06
N LEU A 146 42.04 -6.24 12.55
CA LEU A 146 42.34 -7.01 13.76
C LEU A 146 43.53 -7.96 13.58
N ALA A 147 43.73 -8.49 12.38
CA ALA A 147 44.81 -9.42 12.09
C ALA A 147 46.18 -8.75 11.92
N SER A 148 46.23 -7.46 11.55
CA SER A 148 47.48 -6.73 11.34
C SER A 148 47.84 -5.81 12.53
N PRO A 149 48.89 -6.10 13.31
CA PRO A 149 49.37 -5.19 14.34
C PRO A 149 50.15 -4.04 13.68
N GLY A 150 49.43 -3.04 13.19
CA GLY A 150 50.01 -1.89 12.50
C GLY A 150 49.05 -1.28 11.48
N ALA A 151 47.91 -0.77 11.95
CA ALA A 151 46.95 -0.09 11.09
C ALA A 151 47.62 1.09 10.37
N THR A 152 47.81 0.97 9.06
CA THR A 152 48.37 2.03 8.23
C THR A 152 47.29 3.07 7.91
N ALA A 153 47.67 4.27 7.50
CA ALA A 153 46.72 5.30 7.06
C ALA A 153 45.73 4.79 5.97
N GLY A 154 46.11 3.75 5.21
CA GLY A 154 45.24 3.09 4.24
C GLY A 154 44.01 2.45 4.88
N SER A 155 44.15 1.78 6.04
CA SER A 155 43.02 1.10 6.69
C SER A 155 42.00 2.08 7.28
N LEU A 156 42.44 3.26 7.73
CA LEU A 156 41.55 4.35 8.14
C LEU A 156 40.76 4.91 6.96
N PHE A 157 41.40 5.09 5.80
CA PHE A 157 40.75 5.60 4.60
C PHE A 157 39.71 4.62 4.07
N LEU A 158 39.99 3.31 4.14
CA LEU A 158 39.05 2.25 3.82
C LEU A 158 37.85 2.22 4.77
N GLY A 159 38.08 2.24 6.09
CA GLY A 159 37.00 2.27 7.08
C GLY A 159 36.07 3.48 6.93
N LEU A 160 36.61 4.65 6.60
CA LEU A 160 35.82 5.86 6.33
C LEU A 160 34.94 5.72 5.09
N ASN A 161 35.48 5.09 4.02
CA ASN A 161 34.74 4.82 2.79
C ASN A 161 33.60 3.82 3.02
N ALA A 162 33.85 2.76 3.80
CA ALA A 162 32.82 1.79 4.19
C ALA A 162 31.69 2.48 4.98
N ALA A 163 32.03 3.31 5.96
CA ALA A 163 31.04 4.05 6.76
C ALA A 163 30.22 5.03 5.90
N LEU A 164 30.86 5.77 4.99
CA LEU A 164 30.17 6.68 4.06
C LEU A 164 29.26 5.92 3.10
N SER A 165 29.66 4.74 2.63
CA SER A 165 28.85 3.91 1.74
C SER A 165 27.59 3.41 2.43
N VAL A 166 27.70 2.97 3.70
CA VAL A 166 26.55 2.57 4.52
C VAL A 166 25.64 3.76 4.80
N ALA A 167 26.20 4.91 5.18
CA ALA A 167 25.43 6.12 5.45
C ALA A 167 24.67 6.61 4.21
N LEU A 168 25.30 6.57 3.03
CA LEU A 168 24.67 6.92 1.75
C LEU A 168 23.58 5.92 1.36
N ALA A 169 23.81 4.61 1.54
CA ALA A 169 22.79 3.59 1.30
C ALA A 169 21.56 3.78 2.20
N CYS A 170 21.76 4.05 3.49
CA CYS A 170 20.69 4.39 4.43
C CYS A 170 19.97 5.68 4.03
N PHE A 171 20.71 6.72 3.64
CA PHE A 171 20.11 7.98 3.17
C PHE A 171 19.26 7.76 1.93
N LEU A 172 19.76 7.03 0.93
CA LEU A 172 19.02 6.73 -0.30
C LEU A 172 17.79 5.87 -0.03
N TYR A 173 17.85 4.92 0.90
CA TYR A 173 16.69 4.14 1.31
C TYR A 173 15.60 5.02 1.94
N LEU A 174 15.98 5.86 2.92
CA LEU A 174 15.04 6.77 3.57
C LEU A 174 14.49 7.83 2.60
N TYR A 175 15.32 8.31 1.67
CA TYR A 175 14.94 9.28 0.65
C TYR A 175 14.03 8.66 -0.43
N ALA A 176 14.31 7.43 -0.87
CA ALA A 176 13.48 6.68 -1.81
C ALA A 176 12.12 6.33 -1.19
N GLN A 177 12.08 5.95 0.09
CA GLN A 177 10.82 5.79 0.82
C GLN A 177 10.03 7.10 0.87
N ARG A 178 10.71 8.24 1.06
CA ARG A 178 10.05 9.55 1.11
C ARG A 178 9.54 10.04 -0.24
N LEU A 179 10.19 9.67 -1.35
CA LEU A 179 9.87 10.19 -2.68
C LEU A 179 9.00 9.29 -3.56
N MET A 180 8.61 8.08 -3.12
CA MET A 180 7.81 7.15 -3.94
C MET A 180 8.32 7.08 -5.40
N ILE A 181 9.62 6.82 -5.57
CA ILE A 181 10.16 6.66 -6.93
C ILE A 181 9.67 5.31 -7.46
N GLN A 182 8.63 5.35 -8.29
CA GLN A 182 8.04 4.17 -8.93
C GLN A 182 8.93 3.52 -10.00
N ASP A 183 10.08 4.12 -10.33
CA ASP A 183 10.90 3.73 -11.47
C ASP A 183 12.28 3.17 -11.04
N LEU A 184 12.41 1.84 -11.13
CA LEU A 184 13.57 1.03 -10.71
C LEU A 184 14.90 1.50 -11.31
N ARG A 185 14.87 2.16 -12.47
CA ARG A 185 16.06 2.66 -13.19
C ARG A 185 16.87 3.63 -12.35
N TRP A 186 16.20 4.49 -11.59
CA TRP A 186 16.86 5.49 -10.75
C TRP A 186 17.54 4.85 -9.54
N VAL A 187 16.97 3.78 -9.00
CA VAL A 187 17.58 3.01 -7.90
C VAL A 187 18.90 2.38 -8.35
N LEU A 188 18.95 1.84 -9.58
CA LEU A 188 20.17 1.24 -10.14
C LEU A 188 21.25 2.29 -10.49
N LEU A 189 20.85 3.40 -11.12
CA LEU A 189 21.77 4.47 -11.52
C LEU A 189 22.43 5.18 -10.32
N PHE A 190 21.70 5.30 -9.21
CA PHE A 190 22.19 5.97 -8.01
C PHE A 190 22.64 5.00 -6.92
N ASN A 191 22.69 3.68 -7.16
CA ASN A 191 23.24 2.75 -6.19
C ASN A 191 24.77 2.94 -6.11
N PRO A 192 25.30 3.48 -5.01
CA PRO A 192 26.72 3.79 -4.90
C PRO A 192 27.59 2.54 -4.96
N VAL A 193 27.07 1.36 -4.58
CA VAL A 193 27.78 0.08 -4.67
C VAL A 193 27.99 -0.32 -6.13
N VAL A 194 26.99 -0.13 -6.99
CA VAL A 194 27.09 -0.44 -8.42
C VAL A 194 28.08 0.52 -9.08
N VAL A 195 27.97 1.82 -8.81
CA VAL A 195 28.88 2.83 -9.37
C VAL A 195 30.31 2.60 -8.88
N ALA A 196 30.52 2.39 -7.58
CA ALA A 196 31.84 2.12 -7.01
C ALA A 196 32.43 0.81 -7.55
N GLY A 197 31.64 -0.25 -7.68
CA GLY A 197 32.06 -1.51 -8.26
C GLY A 197 32.48 -1.39 -9.73
N VAL A 198 31.72 -0.65 -10.54
CA VAL A 198 32.08 -0.36 -11.94
C VAL A 198 33.36 0.47 -12.02
N LEU A 199 33.48 1.53 -11.21
CA LEU A 199 34.69 2.37 -11.18
C LEU A 199 35.92 1.56 -10.75
N TYR A 200 35.78 0.68 -9.77
CA TYR A 200 36.86 -0.22 -9.34
C TYR A 200 37.27 -1.19 -10.45
N MET A 201 36.31 -1.82 -11.14
CA MET A 201 36.61 -2.69 -12.28
C MET A 201 37.34 -1.92 -13.39
N VAL A 202 36.92 -0.69 -13.71
CA VAL A 202 37.58 0.16 -14.69
C VAL A 202 39.00 0.51 -14.26
N TYR A 203 39.20 0.86 -12.99
CA TYR A 203 40.53 1.14 -12.44
C TYR A 203 41.48 -0.06 -12.56
N GLU A 204 41.04 -1.27 -12.18
CA GLU A 204 41.84 -2.49 -12.32
C GLU A 204 42.15 -2.83 -13.78
N LEU A 205 41.20 -2.60 -14.70
CA LEU A 205 41.43 -2.84 -16.12
C LEU A 205 42.51 -1.87 -16.67
N LEU A 206 42.43 -0.59 -16.29
CA LEU A 206 43.41 0.42 -16.70
C LEU A 206 44.79 0.18 -16.08
N SER A 207 44.85 -0.25 -14.82
CA SER A 207 46.11 -0.54 -14.12
C SER A 207 46.89 -1.69 -14.79
N ARG A 208 46.17 -2.65 -15.39
CA ARG A 208 46.75 -3.77 -16.15
C ARG A 208 47.21 -3.38 -17.55
N LEU A 209 46.54 -2.42 -18.20
CA LEU A 209 46.88 -1.98 -19.56
C LEU A 209 48.11 -1.05 -19.61
N ILE A 210 48.47 -0.44 -18.49
CA ILE A 210 49.61 0.50 -18.39
C ILE A 210 50.94 -0.23 -18.06
N LYS A 211 50.89 -1.53 -17.74
CA LYS A 211 52.06 -2.38 -17.52
C LYS A 211 52.44 -3.13 -18.78
#